data_AF-A0A943BC65-F1
#
_entry.id   AF-A0A943BC65-F1
#
_cell.length_a   1.000
_cell.length_b   1.000
_cell.length_c   1.000
_cell.angle_alpha   90.00
_cell.angle_beta   90.00
_cell.angle_gamma   90.00
#
_symmetry.space_group_name_H-M   'P 1'
#
loop_
_entity.id
_entity.type
_entity.pdbx_description
1 polymer ?
#
loop_
_entity_poly.entity_id
_entity_poly.type
_entity_poly.pdbx_seq_one_letter_code
_entity_poly.pdbx_strand_id
1 'polypeptide(L)'
;MDDSKALILVKSYLKDVHYKEPERAQNLNNRTVKAIKNAFDKAILDKRGWIWIEEESIHSLLRVKTKADARYYLQSVPKEYEISINGKQYIRGFVFISFINKFMEEKGNNKYLPIVNEYYNLINTSNDVKLVRLEFDNYLKAQKRKLKSKRIKKYNIKEDELTGKNIDIRTCEFSHIRSVSMYQEYSDNIENGLIVNKETHDKITRKEINDEDELYDLCIDNGWNLQWYEKYKKHLNKWTSY
;
A
#
# COMPACT_ATOMS: atom_id res chain seq x y z
N MET A 1 -12.02 20.43 10.53
CA MET A 1 -10.73 20.43 9.84
C MET A 1 -10.33 18.98 9.70
N ASP A 2 -10.48 18.45 8.49
CA ASP A 2 -10.35 17.02 8.17
C ASP A 2 -9.00 16.83 7.47
N ASP A 3 -7.97 16.49 8.25
CA ASP A 3 -6.58 16.31 7.80
C ASP A 3 -6.31 14.85 7.38
N SER A 4 -7.22 14.21 6.64
CA SER A 4 -7.03 12.82 6.18
C SER A 4 -7.12 12.63 4.67
N LYS A 5 -6.71 13.62 3.87
CA LYS A 5 -5.96 13.23 2.67
C LYS A 5 -4.71 12.56 3.22
N ALA A 6 -4.58 11.24 3.07
CA ALA A 6 -3.29 10.60 3.21
C ALA A 6 -2.40 11.21 2.13
N LEU A 7 -1.79 12.36 2.43
CA LEU A 7 -0.81 13.00 1.58
C LEU A 7 0.24 11.93 1.34
N ILE A 8 0.31 11.44 0.11
CA ILE A 8 1.43 10.60 -0.29
C ILE A 8 2.64 11.50 -0.20
N LEU A 9 3.38 11.32 0.89
CA LEU A 9 4.57 12.08 1.14
C LEU A 9 5.65 11.49 0.24
N VAL A 10 5.96 12.22 -0.83
CA VAL A 10 7.08 11.92 -1.72
C VAL A 10 8.36 11.89 -0.87
N LYS A 11 9.09 10.78 -0.94
CA LYS A 11 10.41 10.66 -0.30
C LYS A 11 11.49 11.22 -1.22
N SER A 12 11.46 10.85 -2.51
CA SER A 12 12.39 11.31 -3.52
C SER A 12 11.85 11.11 -4.94
N TYR A 13 12.49 11.74 -5.93
CA TYR A 13 12.36 11.36 -7.33
C TYR A 13 13.31 10.19 -7.63
N LEU A 14 12.97 9.33 -8.60
CA LEU A 14 13.83 8.19 -8.93
C LEU A 14 15.17 8.58 -9.57
N LYS A 15 15.29 9.80 -10.11
CA LYS A 15 16.58 10.34 -10.56
C LYS A 15 17.64 10.37 -9.44
N ASP A 16 17.20 10.41 -8.18
CA ASP A 16 18.05 10.47 -6.99
C ASP A 16 18.28 9.07 -6.37
N VAL A 17 17.76 8.01 -7.00
CA VAL A 17 17.91 6.62 -6.55
C VAL A 17 19.08 5.96 -7.27
N HIS A 18 19.98 5.33 -6.51
CA HIS A 18 21.15 4.64 -7.06
C HIS A 18 20.81 3.20 -7.41
N TYR A 19 21.03 2.83 -8.67
CA TYR A 19 20.83 1.48 -9.18
C TYR A 19 21.87 1.13 -10.25
N LYS A 20 22.10 -0.16 -10.47
CA LYS A 20 22.99 -0.63 -11.54
C LYS A 20 22.29 -0.50 -12.89
N GLU A 21 23.04 -0.13 -13.92
CA GLU A 21 22.50 -0.14 -15.28
C GLU A 21 22.30 -1.59 -15.77
N PRO A 22 21.17 -1.95 -16.40
CA PRO A 22 20.96 -3.26 -16.99
C PRO A 22 22.06 -3.65 -17.98
N GLU A 23 22.61 -4.86 -17.87
CA GLU A 23 23.60 -5.35 -18.83
C GLU A 23 23.02 -5.40 -20.25
N ARG A 24 21.74 -5.79 -20.35
CA ARG A 24 21.02 -5.85 -21.63
C ARG A 24 20.83 -4.48 -22.28
N ALA A 25 21.03 -3.37 -21.57
CA ALA A 25 20.93 -2.03 -22.15
C ALA A 25 21.96 -1.82 -23.27
N GLN A 26 23.08 -2.56 -23.26
CA GLN A 26 24.09 -2.56 -24.33
C GLN A 26 23.52 -3.01 -25.69
N ASN A 27 22.40 -3.75 -25.69
CA ASN A 27 21.72 -4.20 -26.91
C ASN A 27 20.83 -3.11 -27.56
N LEU A 28 20.71 -1.94 -26.93
CA LEU A 28 19.96 -0.79 -27.45
C LEU A 28 20.92 0.34 -27.79
N ASN A 29 20.48 1.23 -28.68
CA ASN A 29 21.24 2.45 -28.93
C ASN A 29 21.16 3.41 -27.72
N ASN A 30 22.22 4.22 -27.54
CA ASN A 30 22.35 5.16 -26.42
C ASN A 30 21.17 6.13 -26.30
N ARG A 31 20.57 6.54 -27.43
CA ARG A 31 19.40 7.43 -27.43
C ARG A 31 18.18 6.77 -26.79
N THR A 32 17.97 5.49 -27.08
CA THR A 32 16.86 4.69 -26.55
C THR A 32 17.07 4.43 -25.06
N VAL A 33 18.29 4.07 -24.67
CA VAL A 33 18.67 3.91 -23.26
C VAL A 33 18.43 5.20 -22.47
N LYS A 34 18.89 6.35 -22.99
CA LYS A 34 18.66 7.66 -22.38
C LYS A 34 17.17 8.00 -22.26
N ALA A 35 16.35 7.64 -23.26
CA ALA A 35 14.91 7.85 -23.20
C ALA A 35 14.23 7.03 -22.09
N ILE A 36 14.66 5.77 -21.88
CA ILE A 36 14.18 4.93 -20.77
C ILE A 36 14.56 5.57 -19.43
N LYS A 37 15.83 5.94 -19.25
CA LYS A 37 16.34 6.55 -18.01
C LYS A 37 15.58 7.84 -17.69
N ASN A 38 15.47 8.75 -18.65
CA ASN A 38 14.74 10.00 -18.48
C ASN A 38 13.25 9.80 -18.14
N ALA A 39 12.63 8.70 -18.60
CA ALA A 39 11.25 8.37 -18.26
C ALA A 39 11.13 7.86 -16.82
N PHE A 40 12.05 7.00 -16.37
CA PHE A 40 12.12 6.58 -14.97
C PHE A 40 12.52 7.71 -14.01
N ASP A 41 13.39 8.63 -14.42
CA ASP A 41 13.83 9.77 -13.59
C ASP A 41 12.67 10.66 -13.11
N LYS A 42 11.57 10.69 -13.87
CA LYS A 42 10.34 11.44 -13.53
C LYS A 42 9.40 10.70 -12.60
N ALA A 43 9.57 9.38 -12.47
CA ALA A 43 8.85 8.60 -11.47
C ALA A 43 9.32 8.99 -10.06
N ILE A 44 8.51 8.62 -9.07
CA ILE A 44 8.73 9.00 -7.69
C ILE A 44 8.75 7.77 -6.78
N LEU A 45 9.45 7.91 -5.66
CA LEU A 45 9.45 7.00 -4.54
C LEU A 45 8.72 7.66 -3.37
N ASP A 46 7.69 7.01 -2.85
CA ASP A 46 7.01 7.49 -1.65
C ASP A 46 7.69 7.02 -0.35
N LYS A 47 7.24 7.54 0.79
CA LYS A 47 7.76 7.14 2.11
C LYS A 47 7.50 5.67 2.48
N ARG A 48 6.60 4.96 1.80
CA ARG A 48 6.38 3.52 1.98
C ARG A 48 7.37 2.69 1.17
N GLY A 49 8.19 3.33 0.34
CA GLY A 49 9.10 2.67 -0.58
C GLY A 49 8.38 2.11 -1.80
N TRP A 50 7.21 2.67 -2.12
CA TRP A 50 6.50 2.34 -3.33
C TRP A 50 6.87 3.29 -4.47
N ILE A 51 6.99 2.71 -5.67
CA ILE A 51 7.32 3.44 -6.88
C ILE A 51 6.04 3.84 -7.60
N TRP A 52 5.99 5.08 -8.08
CA TRP A 52 4.90 5.63 -8.87
C TRP A 52 5.42 6.16 -10.21
N ILE A 53 4.86 5.65 -11.31
CA ILE A 53 5.29 5.95 -12.67
C ILE A 53 4.43 7.09 -13.23
N GLU A 54 5.06 8.15 -13.72
CA GLU A 54 4.35 9.29 -14.33
C GLU A 54 3.65 8.84 -15.61
N GLU A 55 2.34 9.10 -15.72
CA GLU A 55 1.52 8.65 -16.86
C GLU A 55 2.06 9.15 -18.20
N GLU A 56 2.54 10.39 -18.23
CA GLU A 56 3.12 10.99 -19.42
C GLU A 56 4.35 10.26 -19.93
N SER A 57 5.04 9.48 -19.08
CA SER A 57 6.24 8.73 -19.42
C SER A 57 5.93 7.30 -19.88
N ILE A 58 4.71 6.80 -19.65
CA ILE A 58 4.29 5.44 -20.01
C ILE A 58 4.34 5.19 -21.51
N HIS A 59 3.98 6.16 -22.34
CA HIS A 59 4.01 5.99 -23.79
C HIS A 59 5.40 5.62 -24.31
N SER A 60 6.44 6.22 -23.72
CA SER A 60 7.84 5.94 -24.02
C SER A 60 8.22 4.56 -23.51
N LEU A 61 7.88 4.25 -22.25
CA LEU A 61 8.25 3.00 -21.58
C LEU A 61 7.55 1.74 -22.15
N LEU A 62 6.30 1.84 -22.59
CA LEU A 62 5.59 0.74 -23.25
C LEU A 62 5.82 0.72 -24.77
N ARG A 63 6.47 1.76 -25.30
CA ARG A 63 6.70 1.97 -26.73
C ARG A 63 5.40 1.87 -27.55
N VAL A 64 4.37 2.55 -27.06
CA VAL A 64 3.12 2.77 -27.80
C VAL A 64 3.23 4.04 -28.64
N LYS A 65 2.45 4.11 -29.73
CA LYS A 65 2.63 5.12 -30.78
C LYS A 65 2.38 6.53 -30.25
N THR A 66 1.39 6.72 -29.39
CA THR A 66 1.02 8.04 -28.86
C THR A 66 0.77 8.04 -27.36
N LYS A 67 0.79 9.23 -26.75
CA LYS A 67 0.33 9.44 -25.36
C LYS A 67 -1.16 9.09 -25.21
N ALA A 68 -1.96 9.26 -26.26
CA ALA A 68 -3.39 8.91 -26.24
C ALA A 68 -3.59 7.40 -26.14
N ASP A 69 -2.80 6.61 -26.87
CA ASP A 69 -2.83 5.15 -26.78
C ASP A 69 -2.45 4.69 -25.37
N ALA A 70 -1.42 5.30 -24.76
CA ALA A 70 -1.06 5.01 -23.37
C ALA A 70 -2.22 5.29 -22.41
N ARG A 71 -2.90 6.44 -22.56
CA ARG A 71 -4.08 6.80 -21.74
C ARG A 71 -5.22 5.80 -21.87
N TYR A 72 -5.42 5.21 -23.03
CA TYR A 72 -6.46 4.18 -23.20
C TYR A 72 -6.26 2.99 -22.25
N TYR A 73 -5.02 2.53 -22.09
CA TYR A 73 -4.71 1.46 -21.12
C TYR A 73 -4.83 1.92 -19.66
N LEU A 74 -4.65 3.20 -19.38
CA LEU A 74 -4.74 3.75 -18.03
C LEU A 74 -6.19 3.88 -17.55
N GLN A 75 -7.17 4.00 -18.45
CA GLN A 75 -8.59 4.12 -18.07
C GLN A 75 -9.12 2.92 -17.26
N SER A 76 -8.50 1.75 -17.37
CA SER A 76 -8.88 0.56 -16.60
C SER A 76 -8.19 0.47 -15.24
N VAL A 77 -7.33 1.44 -14.88
CA VAL A 77 -6.61 1.41 -13.61
C VAL A 77 -7.57 1.84 -12.49
N PRO A 78 -7.70 1.02 -11.43
CA PRO A 78 -8.46 1.42 -10.25
C PRO A 78 -7.89 2.70 -9.61
N LYS A 79 -8.76 3.61 -9.17
CA LYS A 79 -8.37 4.93 -8.65
C LYS A 79 -7.44 4.84 -7.44
N GLU A 80 -7.55 3.79 -6.62
CA GLU A 80 -6.65 3.55 -5.49
C GLU A 80 -5.18 3.34 -5.90
N TYR A 81 -4.94 3.09 -7.19
CA TYR A 81 -3.62 2.93 -7.78
C TYR A 81 -3.19 4.13 -8.64
N GLU A 82 -3.95 5.22 -8.59
CA GLU A 82 -3.68 6.49 -9.25
C GLU A 82 -3.51 7.61 -8.25
N ILE A 83 -2.57 8.52 -8.52
CA ILE A 83 -2.34 9.68 -7.67
C ILE A 83 -2.02 10.92 -8.50
N SER A 84 -2.45 12.07 -8.00
CA SER A 84 -2.14 13.37 -8.57
C SER A 84 -1.23 14.17 -7.63
N ILE A 85 -0.03 14.51 -8.09
CA ILE A 85 0.92 15.34 -7.35
C ILE A 85 1.31 16.53 -8.23
N ASN A 86 1.07 17.75 -7.74
CA ASN A 86 1.40 18.99 -8.45
C ASN A 86 0.85 19.03 -9.90
N GLY A 87 -0.37 18.53 -10.11
CA GLY A 87 -1.02 18.49 -11.42
C GLY A 87 -0.53 17.40 -12.37
N LYS A 88 0.40 16.53 -11.92
CA LYS A 88 0.88 15.37 -12.67
C LYS A 88 0.24 14.10 -12.14
N GLN A 89 -0.16 13.21 -13.05
CA GLN A 89 -0.73 11.92 -12.73
C GLN A 89 0.33 10.82 -12.71
N TYR A 90 0.18 9.91 -11.77
CA TYR A 90 1.06 8.76 -11.60
C TYR A 90 0.25 7.50 -11.30
N ILE A 91 0.77 6.36 -11.75
CA ILE A 91 0.22 5.04 -11.41
C ILE A 91 1.21 4.23 -10.57
N ARG A 92 0.69 3.26 -9.82
CA ARG A 92 1.50 2.29 -9.08
C ARG A 92 2.47 1.52 -10.00
N GLY A 93 3.70 1.34 -9.54
CA GLY A 93 4.72 0.56 -10.26
C GLY A 93 4.31 -0.89 -10.56
N PHE A 94 3.56 -1.56 -9.68
CA PHE A 94 3.08 -2.91 -9.95
C PHE A 94 2.04 -2.96 -11.08
N VAL A 95 1.18 -1.94 -11.19
CA VAL A 95 0.21 -1.81 -12.29
C VAL A 95 0.97 -1.62 -13.59
N PHE A 96 1.98 -0.76 -13.60
CA PHE A 96 2.85 -0.57 -14.76
C PHE A 96 3.54 -1.88 -15.20
N ILE A 97 4.04 -2.68 -14.26
CA ILE A 97 4.64 -3.99 -14.56
C ILE A 97 3.62 -4.97 -15.15
N SER A 98 2.37 -4.94 -14.67
CA SER A 98 1.30 -5.75 -15.26
C SER A 98 1.09 -5.43 -16.75
N PHE A 99 1.20 -4.14 -17.13
CA PHE A 99 1.15 -3.74 -18.53
C PHE A 99 2.36 -4.21 -19.31
N ILE A 100 3.58 -4.11 -18.75
CA ILE A 100 4.77 -4.66 -19.42
C ILE A 100 4.59 -6.14 -19.72
N ASN A 101 4.15 -6.93 -18.74
CA ASN A 101 3.97 -8.37 -18.91
C ASN A 101 2.92 -8.68 -19.97
N LYS A 102 1.74 -8.04 -19.90
CA LYS A 102 0.69 -8.16 -20.92
C LYS A 102 1.23 -7.86 -22.33
N PHE A 103 1.96 -6.75 -22.49
CA PHE A 103 2.51 -6.39 -23.79
C PHE A 103 3.60 -7.33 -24.28
N MET A 104 4.37 -7.94 -23.38
CA MET A 104 5.37 -8.96 -23.73
C MET A 104 4.71 -10.26 -24.20
N GLU A 105 3.58 -10.64 -23.61
CA GLU A 105 2.77 -11.79 -24.05
C GLU A 105 2.11 -11.54 -25.41
N GLU A 106 1.51 -10.37 -25.60
CA GLU A 106 0.82 -10.00 -26.85
C GLU A 106 1.79 -9.71 -28.00
N LYS A 107 2.97 -9.15 -27.72
CA LYS A 107 3.96 -8.76 -28.74
C LYS A 107 5.16 -9.71 -28.70
N GLY A 108 5.09 -10.79 -29.46
CA GLY A 108 6.23 -11.69 -29.68
C GLY A 108 7.48 -10.94 -30.19
N ASN A 109 8.66 -11.38 -29.75
CA ASN A 109 9.99 -10.88 -30.17
C ASN A 109 10.36 -9.43 -29.79
N ASN A 110 9.78 -8.86 -28.74
CA ASN A 110 10.13 -7.52 -28.27
C ASN A 110 11.45 -7.49 -27.45
N LYS A 111 12.52 -6.92 -28.01
CA LYS A 111 13.82 -6.73 -27.31
C LYS A 111 13.85 -5.54 -26.34
N TYR A 112 12.88 -4.63 -26.42
CA TYR A 112 12.85 -3.37 -25.65
C TYR A 112 12.18 -3.53 -24.28
N LEU A 113 10.98 -4.12 -24.23
CA LEU A 113 10.23 -4.28 -22.97
C LEU A 113 10.96 -5.10 -21.90
N PRO A 114 11.70 -6.19 -22.24
CA PRO A 114 12.53 -6.88 -21.26
C PRO A 114 13.55 -5.98 -20.58
N ILE A 115 14.11 -5.01 -21.30
CA ILE A 115 15.10 -4.06 -20.76
C ILE A 115 14.40 -3.04 -19.85
N VAL A 116 13.23 -2.54 -20.23
CA VAL A 116 12.41 -1.65 -19.36
C VAL A 116 12.03 -2.36 -18.07
N ASN A 117 11.64 -3.64 -18.15
CA ASN A 117 11.35 -4.47 -16.98
C ASN A 117 12.59 -4.61 -16.08
N GLU A 118 13.75 -4.86 -16.67
CA GLU A 118 15.02 -4.97 -15.93
C GLU A 118 15.41 -3.66 -15.24
N TYR A 119 15.24 -2.52 -15.90
CA TYR A 119 15.39 -1.19 -15.28
C TYR A 119 14.52 -1.05 -14.04
N TYR A 120 13.21 -1.32 -14.17
CA TYR A 120 12.29 -1.25 -13.03
C TYR A 120 12.74 -2.18 -11.90
N ASN A 121 13.12 -3.42 -12.21
CA ASN A 121 13.52 -4.39 -11.20
C ASN A 121 14.80 -3.97 -10.47
N LEU A 122 15.81 -3.45 -11.18
CA LEU A 122 17.04 -2.95 -10.57
C LEU A 122 16.79 -1.72 -9.68
N ILE A 123 15.87 -0.83 -10.08
CA ILE A 123 15.44 0.29 -9.24
C ILE A 123 14.68 -0.23 -8.00
N ASN A 124 13.68 -1.08 -8.20
CA ASN A 124 12.81 -1.60 -7.15
C ASN A 124 13.53 -2.47 -6.10
N THR A 125 14.66 -3.07 -6.49
CA THR A 125 15.50 -3.89 -5.62
C THR A 125 16.79 -3.19 -5.17
N SER A 126 16.92 -1.89 -5.47
CA SER A 126 18.07 -1.08 -5.06
C SER A 126 18.15 -0.95 -3.54
N ASN A 127 19.36 -0.65 -3.05
CA ASN A 127 19.59 -0.44 -1.62
C ASN A 127 18.81 0.78 -1.11
N ASP A 128 18.71 1.84 -1.89
CA ASP A 128 17.97 3.05 -1.53
C ASP A 128 16.48 2.75 -1.33
N VAL A 129 15.84 2.01 -2.25
CA VAL A 129 14.43 1.63 -2.11
C VAL A 129 14.22 0.69 -0.93
N LYS A 130 15.13 -0.29 -0.72
CA LYS A 130 15.08 -1.18 0.44
C LYS A 130 15.20 -0.43 1.76
N LEU A 131 16.07 0.58 1.83
CA LEU A 131 16.27 1.39 3.02
C LEU A 131 14.99 2.17 3.36
N VAL A 132 14.34 2.79 2.38
CA VAL A 132 13.06 3.50 2.59
C VAL A 132 11.98 2.55 3.13
N ARG A 133 11.88 1.33 2.59
CA ARG A 133 10.95 0.31 3.10
C ARG A 133 11.27 -0.07 4.55
N LEU A 134 12.55 -0.29 4.86
CA LEU A 134 12.98 -0.62 6.22
C LEU A 134 12.68 0.51 7.22
N GLU A 135 12.93 1.77 6.83
CA GLU A 135 12.56 2.95 7.62
C GLU A 135 11.05 2.97 7.91
N PHE A 136 10.23 2.73 6.89
CA PHE A 136 8.79 2.71 7.01
C PHE A 136 8.29 1.55 7.90
N ASP A 137 8.84 0.36 7.73
CA ASP A 137 8.50 -0.80 8.56
C ASP A 137 8.84 -0.55 10.03
N ASN A 138 9.99 0.07 10.31
CA ASN A 138 10.37 0.44 11.66
C ASN A 138 9.43 1.50 12.25
N TYR A 139 9.03 2.48 11.45
CA TYR A 139 8.01 3.46 11.83
C TYR A 139 6.68 2.78 12.16
N LEU A 140 6.17 1.90 11.29
CA LEU A 140 4.93 1.16 11.53
C LEU A 140 5.01 0.29 12.78
N LYS A 141 6.12 -0.43 12.99
CA LYS A 141 6.33 -1.21 14.23
C LYS A 141 6.27 -0.32 15.47
N ALA A 142 6.86 0.87 15.43
CA ALA A 142 6.81 1.82 16.53
C ALA A 142 5.40 2.38 16.78
N GLN A 143 4.60 2.61 15.73
CA GLN A 143 3.21 3.04 15.88
C GLN A 143 2.31 1.92 16.41
N LYS A 144 2.45 0.70 15.88
CA LYS A 144 1.69 -0.51 16.30
C LYS A 144 1.83 -0.78 17.79
N ARG A 145 3.06 -0.70 18.32
CA ARG A 145 3.33 -0.87 19.76
C ARG A 145 2.57 0.12 20.65
N LYS A 146 2.15 1.27 20.11
CA LYS A 146 1.43 2.32 20.83
C LYS A 146 -0.10 2.22 20.67
N LEU A 147 -0.63 1.34 19.82
CA LEU A 147 -2.07 1.27 19.52
C LEU A 147 -2.89 0.95 20.76
N LYS A 148 -2.49 -0.10 21.50
CA LYS A 148 -3.14 -0.50 22.75
C LYS A 148 -3.29 0.68 23.72
N SER A 149 -2.17 1.33 24.05
CA SER A 149 -2.16 2.43 25.02
C SER A 149 -2.89 3.68 24.50
N LYS A 150 -2.75 4.01 23.21
CA LYS A 150 -3.49 5.11 22.57
C LYS A 150 -4.99 4.88 22.65
N ARG A 151 -5.48 3.69 22.31
CA ARG A 151 -6.91 3.37 22.29
C ARG A 151 -7.50 3.36 23.70
N ILE A 152 -6.86 2.67 24.66
CA ILE A 152 -7.27 2.67 26.07
C ILE A 152 -7.39 4.10 26.60
N LYS A 153 -6.37 4.94 26.36
CA LYS A 153 -6.38 6.34 26.81
C LYS A 153 -7.45 7.18 26.12
N LYS A 154 -7.65 7.03 24.80
CA LYS A 154 -8.61 7.82 24.03
C LYS A 154 -10.05 7.56 24.45
N TYR A 155 -10.39 6.30 24.72
CA TYR A 155 -11.75 5.87 25.01
C TYR A 155 -12.00 5.48 26.47
N ASN A 156 -11.01 5.66 27.35
CA ASN A 156 -11.06 5.32 28.78
C ASN A 156 -11.55 3.88 29.02
N ILE A 157 -10.99 2.93 28.26
CA ILE A 157 -11.44 1.54 28.25
C ILE A 157 -11.04 0.83 29.55
N LYS A 158 -12.01 0.19 30.18
CA LYS A 158 -11.86 -0.61 31.42
C LYS A 158 -12.33 -2.06 31.26
N GLU A 159 -13.02 -2.34 30.16
CA GLU A 159 -13.67 -3.62 29.87
C GLU A 159 -13.31 -4.05 28.45
N ASP A 160 -13.32 -5.35 28.22
CA ASP A 160 -13.14 -5.98 26.93
C ASP A 160 -14.27 -5.50 26.02
N GLU A 161 -13.90 -4.86 24.92
CA GLU A 161 -14.87 -4.16 24.06
C GLU A 161 -15.86 -5.11 23.37
N LEU A 162 -15.56 -6.42 23.33
CA LEU A 162 -16.45 -7.44 22.80
C LEU A 162 -17.25 -8.12 23.91
N THR A 163 -16.61 -8.50 25.01
CA THR A 163 -17.26 -9.36 26.02
C THR A 163 -17.83 -8.60 27.23
N GLY A 164 -17.46 -7.33 27.43
CA GLY A 164 -17.83 -6.54 28.60
C GLY A 164 -17.14 -6.96 29.91
N LYS A 165 -16.27 -7.98 29.88
CA LYS A 165 -15.49 -8.40 31.06
C LYS A 165 -14.39 -7.38 31.36
N ASN A 166 -14.08 -7.15 32.64
CA ASN A 166 -12.95 -6.30 33.03
C ASN A 166 -11.65 -6.74 32.32
N ILE A 167 -10.84 -5.76 31.90
CA ILE A 167 -9.50 -6.03 31.35
C ILE A 167 -8.44 -5.93 32.42
N ASP A 168 -7.41 -6.76 32.31
CA ASP A 168 -6.11 -6.48 32.89
C ASP A 168 -5.25 -5.74 31.87
N ILE A 169 -4.87 -4.50 32.17
CA ILE A 169 -4.07 -3.63 31.29
C ILE A 169 -2.75 -4.30 30.87
N ARG A 170 -2.19 -5.16 31.73
CA ARG A 170 -0.92 -5.86 31.44
C ARG A 170 -1.08 -6.94 30.38
N THR A 171 -2.20 -7.66 30.40
CA THR A 171 -2.41 -8.87 29.59
C THR A 171 -3.41 -8.70 28.45
N CYS A 172 -4.23 -7.65 28.45
CA CYS A 172 -5.10 -7.33 27.33
C CYS A 172 -4.31 -7.00 26.07
N GLU A 173 -4.95 -7.23 24.94
CA GLU A 173 -4.37 -7.13 23.61
C GLU A 173 -5.17 -6.15 22.76
N PHE A 174 -4.49 -5.60 21.74
CA PHE A 174 -5.14 -4.83 20.69
C PHE A 174 -5.42 -5.80 19.55
N SER A 175 -6.66 -6.25 19.42
CA SER A 175 -7.12 -7.13 18.35
C SER A 175 -7.49 -6.30 17.13
N HIS A 176 -6.81 -6.49 16.01
CA HIS A 176 -7.17 -5.82 14.77
C HIS A 176 -8.52 -6.35 14.26
N ILE A 177 -9.39 -5.44 13.80
CA ILE A 177 -10.69 -5.81 13.20
C ILE A 177 -10.43 -6.39 11.80
N ARG A 178 -9.80 -5.61 10.93
CA ARG A 178 -9.26 -6.11 9.66
C ARG A 178 -7.82 -6.56 9.83
N SER A 179 -7.54 -7.78 9.39
CA SER A 179 -6.23 -8.40 9.49
C SER A 179 -5.14 -7.57 8.82
N VAL A 180 -4.02 -7.40 9.52
CA VAL A 180 -2.86 -6.63 9.06
C VAL A 180 -2.21 -7.25 7.82
N SER A 181 -2.30 -8.57 7.64
CA SER A 181 -1.71 -9.25 6.49
C SER A 181 -2.39 -8.88 5.18
N MET A 182 -3.72 -8.71 5.21
CA MET A 182 -4.54 -8.38 4.05
C MET A 182 -4.70 -6.87 3.88
N TYR A 183 -4.74 -6.12 4.98
CA TYR A 183 -5.03 -4.69 4.99
C TYR A 183 -3.94 -3.88 5.71
N GLN A 184 -2.75 -3.84 5.11
CA GLN A 184 -1.58 -3.18 5.71
C GLN A 184 -1.81 -1.68 5.94
N GLU A 185 -2.62 -1.03 5.12
CA GLU A 185 -2.97 0.38 5.17
C GLU A 185 -3.73 0.79 6.44
N TYR A 186 -4.39 -0.15 7.12
CA TYR A 186 -5.08 0.10 8.39
C TYR A 186 -4.27 -0.34 9.61
N SER A 187 -3.05 -0.81 9.40
CA SER A 187 -2.33 -1.57 10.43
C SER A 187 -1.82 -0.73 11.60
N ASP A 188 -1.70 0.58 11.44
CA ASP A 188 -1.35 1.57 12.48
C ASP A 188 -2.55 2.44 12.90
N ASN A 189 -3.77 2.07 12.50
CA ASN A 189 -4.98 2.79 12.85
C ASN A 189 -5.57 2.29 14.18
N ILE A 190 -5.75 3.20 15.14
CA ILE A 190 -6.38 2.89 16.43
C ILE A 190 -7.85 2.51 16.31
N GLU A 191 -8.53 2.92 15.24
CA GLU A 191 -9.93 2.53 14.96
C GLU A 191 -10.02 1.16 14.30
N ASN A 192 -8.93 0.64 13.72
CA ASN A 192 -8.86 -0.73 13.18
C ASN A 192 -8.50 -1.78 14.23
N GLY A 193 -8.96 -1.59 15.45
CA GLY A 193 -8.81 -2.62 16.46
C GLY A 193 -9.55 -2.30 17.75
N LEU A 194 -9.70 -3.34 18.56
CA LEU A 194 -10.44 -3.37 19.81
C LEU A 194 -9.51 -3.86 20.94
N ILE A 195 -9.74 -3.36 22.15
CA ILE A 195 -9.09 -3.83 23.35
C ILE A 195 -9.89 -5.02 23.86
N VAL A 196 -9.25 -6.18 23.87
CA VAL A 196 -9.87 -7.43 24.29
C VAL A 196 -8.95 -8.17 25.24
N ASN A 197 -9.52 -9.07 26.05
CA ASN A 197 -8.75 -9.99 26.85
C ASN A 197 -8.03 -11.01 25.95
N LYS A 198 -6.92 -11.55 26.45
CA LYS A 198 -6.09 -12.53 25.71
C LYS A 198 -6.91 -13.74 25.23
N GLU A 199 -7.83 -14.25 26.06
CA GLU A 199 -8.70 -15.37 25.67
C GLU A 199 -9.60 -15.02 24.47
N THR A 200 -10.18 -13.82 24.47
CA THR A 200 -10.98 -13.29 23.36
C THR A 200 -10.12 -13.18 22.10
N HIS A 201 -8.90 -12.62 22.21
CA HIS A 201 -7.97 -12.49 21.10
C HIS A 201 -7.53 -13.85 20.53
N ASP A 202 -7.20 -14.82 21.40
CA ASP A 202 -6.83 -16.17 21.00
C ASP A 202 -7.97 -16.85 20.24
N LYS A 203 -9.23 -16.62 20.64
CA LYS A 203 -10.40 -17.16 19.96
C LYS A 203 -10.61 -16.56 18.58
N ILE A 204 -10.47 -15.24 18.43
CA ILE A 204 -10.50 -14.55 17.13
C ILE A 204 -9.40 -15.13 16.22
N THR A 205 -8.18 -15.25 16.74
CA THR A 205 -7.03 -15.77 15.98
C THR A 205 -7.25 -17.22 15.52
N ARG A 206 -7.74 -18.11 16.40
CA ARG A 206 -8.02 -19.52 16.05
C ARG A 206 -9.15 -19.69 15.04
N LYS A 207 -10.05 -18.72 14.95
CA LYS A 207 -11.14 -18.69 13.97
C LYS A 207 -10.72 -18.06 12.64
N GLU A 208 -9.45 -17.63 12.52
CA GLU A 208 -8.86 -17.08 11.30
C GLU A 208 -9.64 -15.89 10.73
N ILE A 209 -10.22 -15.08 11.61
CA ILE A 209 -11.01 -13.90 11.26
C ILE A 209 -10.14 -12.85 10.57
N ASN A 210 -10.54 -12.40 9.39
CA ASN A 210 -9.78 -11.49 8.53
C ASN A 210 -10.41 -10.11 8.36
N ASP A 211 -11.72 -9.99 8.50
CA ASP A 211 -12.43 -8.73 8.29
C ASP A 211 -13.53 -8.45 9.33
N GLU A 212 -14.15 -7.28 9.20
CA GLU A 212 -15.16 -6.82 10.14
C GLU A 212 -16.47 -7.61 10.07
N ASP A 213 -16.81 -8.19 8.92
CA ASP A 213 -18.05 -8.92 8.74
C ASP A 213 -17.91 -10.30 9.39
N GLU A 214 -16.77 -10.97 9.19
CA GLU A 214 -16.43 -12.22 9.89
C GLU A 214 -16.33 -12.03 11.42
N LEU A 215 -15.75 -10.91 11.90
CA LEU A 215 -15.71 -10.61 13.33
C LEU A 215 -17.11 -10.35 13.89
N TYR A 216 -17.99 -9.71 13.13
CA TYR A 216 -19.37 -9.46 13.51
C TYR A 216 -20.15 -10.77 13.68
N ASP A 217 -20.03 -11.69 12.73
CA ASP A 217 -20.64 -13.02 12.80
C ASP A 217 -20.13 -13.81 14.02
N LEU A 218 -18.82 -13.76 14.28
CA LEU A 218 -18.24 -14.37 15.49
C LEU A 218 -18.84 -13.75 16.77
N CYS A 219 -19.09 -12.43 16.78
CA CYS A 219 -19.70 -11.78 17.93
C CYS A 219 -21.16 -12.23 18.13
N ILE A 220 -21.93 -12.40 17.05
CA ILE A 220 -23.30 -12.95 17.12
C ILE A 220 -23.30 -14.34 17.74
N ASP A 221 -22.46 -15.24 17.20
CA ASP A 221 -22.36 -16.64 17.66
C ASP A 221 -22.03 -16.77 19.14
N ASN A 222 -21.40 -15.75 19.72
CA ASN A 222 -20.91 -15.75 21.10
C ASN A 222 -21.67 -14.82 22.03
N GLY A 223 -22.73 -14.15 21.55
CA GLY A 223 -23.48 -13.17 22.34
C GLY A 223 -22.63 -11.99 22.80
N TRP A 224 -21.65 -11.59 21.99
CA TRP A 224 -20.76 -10.46 22.26
C TRP A 224 -21.33 -9.13 21.76
N ASN A 225 -20.73 -8.03 22.20
CA ASN A 225 -21.12 -6.69 21.84
C ASN A 225 -20.95 -6.43 20.33
N LEU A 226 -21.97 -5.83 19.72
CA LEU A 226 -22.04 -5.52 18.29
C LEU A 226 -21.93 -4.00 18.00
N GLN A 227 -21.92 -3.14 19.02
CA GLN A 227 -21.94 -1.67 18.85
C GLN A 227 -20.71 -1.12 18.12
N TRP A 228 -19.59 -1.84 18.16
CA TRP A 228 -18.36 -1.45 17.48
C TRP A 228 -18.50 -1.46 15.95
N TYR A 229 -19.37 -2.32 15.40
CA TYR A 229 -19.45 -2.59 13.96
C TYR A 229 -19.89 -1.35 13.16
N GLU A 230 -21.02 -0.75 13.52
CA GLU A 230 -21.53 0.46 12.85
C GLU A 230 -20.56 1.65 12.98
N LYS A 231 -19.91 1.77 14.14
CA LYS A 231 -18.88 2.80 14.35
C LYS A 231 -17.69 2.55 13.42
N TYR A 232 -17.25 1.30 13.30
CA TYR A 232 -16.16 0.91 12.42
C TYR A 232 -16.50 1.14 10.95
N LYS A 233 -17.66 0.71 10.45
CA LYS A 233 -18.10 0.96 9.05
C LYS A 233 -18.16 2.44 8.72
N LYS A 234 -18.62 3.29 9.65
CA LYS A 234 -18.59 4.76 9.47
C LYS A 234 -17.17 5.31 9.35
N HIS A 235 -16.23 4.78 10.12
CA HIS A 235 -14.82 5.14 9.98
C HIS A 235 -14.25 4.64 8.65
N LEU A 236 -14.53 3.40 8.27
CA LEU A 236 -14.08 2.81 7.02
C LEU A 236 -14.59 3.59 5.79
N ASN A 237 -15.87 3.96 5.76
CA ASN A 237 -16.44 4.74 4.67
C ASN A 237 -15.76 6.10 4.53
N LYS A 238 -15.39 6.77 5.63
CA LYS A 238 -14.60 8.01 5.57
C LYS A 238 -13.20 7.79 5.00
N TRP A 239 -12.67 6.57 5.07
CA TRP A 239 -11.35 6.22 4.55
C TRP A 239 -11.41 5.77 3.08
N THR A 240 -12.51 5.16 2.65
CA THR A 240 -12.70 4.69 1.27
C THR A 240 -13.43 5.68 0.36
N SER A 241 -14.10 6.69 0.90
CA SER A 241 -14.86 7.70 0.12
C SER A 241 -14.00 8.83 -0.46
N TYR A 242 -12.76 8.52 -0.88
CA TYR A 242 -11.85 9.48 -1.51
C TYR A 242 -11.16 8.85 -2.73
#